data_AF-A0A1G7ZX04-F1
#
_entry.id   AF-A0A1G7ZX04-F1
#
_cell.length_a   1.000
_cell.length_b   1.000
_cell.length_c   1.000
_cell.angle_alpha   90.00
_cell.angle_beta   90.00
_cell.angle_gamma   90.00
#
_symmetry.space_group_name_H-M   'P 1'
#
loop_
_entity.id
_entity.type
_entity.pdbx_description
1 polymer ?
#
loop_
_entity_poly.entity_id
_entity_poly.type
_entity_poly.pdbx_seq_one_letter_code
_entity_poly.pdbx_strand_id
1 'polypeptide(L)' 'RLKAAGLVRRERYRAIFLTDAGRELAEACRRRHRVVVAFLLSLGIDEETAERDAEGIEHHVSTTTLEAFEHALQKFQSSK' A
#
# COMPACT_ATOMS: atom_id res chain seq x y z
N ARG A 1 2.33 -18.62 -6.62
CA ARG A 1 1.72 -17.46 -7.31
C ARG A 1 2.75 -16.52 -7.93
N LEU A 2 3.70 -15.93 -7.18
CA LEU A 2 4.67 -14.95 -7.71
C LEU A 2 5.61 -15.45 -8.84
N LYS A 3 6.13 -16.68 -8.75
CA LYS A 3 7.01 -17.25 -9.79
C LYS A 3 6.26 -17.54 -11.11
N ALA A 4 5.00 -17.95 -11.01
CA ALA A 4 4.15 -18.20 -12.17
C ALA A 4 3.68 -16.89 -12.84
N ALA A 5 3.64 -15.79 -12.08
CA ALA A 5 3.36 -14.45 -12.58
C ALA A 5 4.61 -13.71 -13.11
N GLY A 6 5.79 -14.35 -13.13
CA GLY A 6 7.03 -13.72 -13.63
C GLY A 6 7.64 -12.65 -12.72
N LEU A 7 7.11 -12.46 -11.51
CA LEU A 7 7.47 -11.33 -10.63
C LEU A 7 8.77 -11.54 -9.84
N VAL A 8 9.29 -12.78 -9.81
CA VAL A 8 10.48 -13.17 -9.01
C VAL A 8 11.38 -14.15 -9.78
N ARG A 9 12.69 -13.92 -9.74
CA ARG A 9 13.72 -14.85 -10.25
C ARG A 9 14.34 -15.61 -9.07
N ARG A 10 14.51 -16.94 -9.22
CA ARG A 10 15.19 -17.80 -8.24
C ARG A 10 16.55 -18.22 -8.81
N GLU A 11 17.64 -17.89 -8.12
CA GLU A 11 18.94 -18.54 -8.29
C GLU A 11 19.17 -19.55 -7.16
N ARG A 12 19.95 -20.61 -7.42
CA ARG A 12 20.24 -21.65 -6.43
C ARG A 12 21.07 -21.05 -5.29
N TYR A 13 20.53 -21.13 -4.07
CA TYR A 13 21.07 -20.61 -2.80
C TYR A 13 21.37 -19.10 -2.80
N ARG A 14 20.57 -18.34 -2.04
CA ARG A 14 20.59 -16.88 -1.73
C ARG A 14 19.70 -15.98 -2.60
N ALA A 15 18.91 -15.19 -1.85
CA ALA A 15 18.10 -14.02 -2.20
C ALA A 15 17.02 -14.18 -3.28
N ILE A 16 15.77 -13.89 -2.88
CA ILE A 16 14.68 -13.63 -3.82
C ILE A 16 14.81 -12.17 -4.24
N PHE A 17 15.14 -11.94 -5.51
CA PHE A 17 15.16 -10.59 -6.07
C PHE A 17 13.84 -10.34 -6.82
N LEU A 18 13.25 -9.18 -6.56
CA LEU A 18 12.16 -8.68 -7.37
C LEU A 18 12.70 -8.33 -8.76
N THR A 19 11.93 -8.72 -9.79
CA THR A 19 12.08 -8.16 -11.14
C THR A 19 11.67 -6.68 -11.13
N ASP A 20 11.90 -5.94 -12.22
CA ASP A 20 11.43 -4.55 -12.31
C ASP A 20 9.91 -4.44 -12.15
N ALA A 21 9.16 -5.31 -12.84
CA ALA A 21 7.72 -5.43 -12.63
C ALA A 21 7.34 -5.80 -11.18
N GLY A 22 8.15 -6.65 -10.53
CA GLY A 22 7.97 -6.98 -9.11
C GLY A 22 8.23 -5.79 -8.18
N ARG A 23 9.19 -4.92 -8.51
CA ARG A 23 9.47 -3.68 -7.77
C ARG A 23 8.33 -2.69 -7.90
N GLU A 24 7.85 -2.45 -9.13
CA GLU A 24 6.72 -1.55 -9.39
C GLU A 24 5.46 -1.99 -8.64
N LEU A 25 5.16 -3.29 -8.65
CA LEU A 25 4.05 -3.84 -7.89
C LEU A 25 4.24 -3.63 -6.38
N ALA A 26 5.44 -3.92 -5.86
CA ALA A 26 5.72 -3.75 -4.44
C ALA A 26 5.63 -2.27 -4.02
N GLU A 27 6.04 -1.34 -4.87
CA GLU A 27 5.87 0.09 -4.62
C GLU A 27 4.40 0.51 -4.67
N ALA A 28 3.61 -0.01 -5.60
CA ALA A 28 2.18 0.25 -5.67
C ALA A 28 1.46 -0.23 -4.40
N CYS A 29 1.80 -1.42 -3.91
CA CYS A 29 1.30 -1.92 -2.62
C CYS A 29 1.71 -0.98 -1.47
N ARG A 30 3.00 -0.64 -1.34
CA ARG A 30 3.46 0.27 -0.29
C ARG A 30 2.80 1.65 -0.33
N ARG A 31 2.54 2.19 -1.53
CA ARG A 31 1.82 3.46 -1.68
C ARG A 31 0.40 3.35 -1.15
N ARG A 32 -0.31 2.27 -1.51
CA ARG A 32 -1.67 2.01 -1.05
C ARG A 32 -1.73 1.89 0.47
N HIS A 33 -0.86 1.09 1.08
CA HIS A 33 -0.75 0.95 2.53
C HIS A 33 -0.68 2.32 3.21
N ARG A 34 0.28 3.15 2.78
CA ARG A 34 0.55 4.46 3.37
C ARG A 34 -0.62 5.42 3.25
N VAL A 35 -1.33 5.41 2.12
CA VAL A 35 -2.52 6.26 1.93
C VAL A 35 -3.62 5.85 2.91
N VAL A 36 -3.86 4.55 3.07
CA VAL A 36 -4.88 4.05 4.00
C VAL A 36 -4.50 4.38 5.44
N VAL A 37 -3.25 4.10 5.87
CA VAL A 37 -2.76 4.46 7.20
C VAL A 37 -2.91 5.96 7.46
N ALA A 38 -2.41 6.81 6.56
CA ALA A 38 -2.49 8.26 6.71
C ALA A 38 -3.94 8.74 6.82
N PHE A 39 -4.85 8.16 6.04
CA PHE A 39 -6.26 8.48 6.10
C PHE A 39 -6.86 8.09 7.47
N LEU A 40 -6.63 6.88 7.96
CA LEU A 40 -7.12 6.42 9.27
C LEU A 40 -6.58 7.28 10.41
N LEU A 41 -5.28 7.61 10.38
CA LEU A 41 -4.67 8.55 11.32
C LEU A 41 -5.33 9.93 11.28
N SER A 42 -5.69 10.43 10.08
CA SER A 42 -6.37 11.73 9.94
C SER A 42 -7.77 11.73 10.55
N LEU A 43 -8.40 10.56 10.73
CA LEU A 43 -9.67 10.40 11.44
C LEU A 43 -9.48 10.33 12.96
N GLY A 44 -8.24 10.34 13.48
CA GLY A 44 -7.93 10.24 14.89
C GLY A 44 -7.80 8.82 15.42
N ILE A 45 -7.71 7.82 14.54
CA ILE A 45 -7.38 6.43 14.91
C ILE A 45 -5.91 6.37 15.31
N ASP A 46 -5.58 5.58 16.34
CA ASP A 46 -4.20 5.40 16.78
C ASP A 46 -3.35 4.63 15.75
N GLU A 47 -2.03 4.77 15.82
CA GLU A 47 -1.09 4.21 14.85
C GLU A 47 -1.14 2.68 14.79
N GLU A 48 -1.23 1.99 15.93
CA GLU A 48 -1.26 0.54 15.98
C GLU A 48 -2.51 -0.01 15.27
N THR A 49 -3.67 0.57 15.57
CA THR A 49 -4.94 0.21 14.93
C THR A 49 -4.91 0.55 13.43
N ALA A 50 -4.41 1.73 13.05
CA ALA A 50 -4.35 2.17 11.66
C ALA A 50 -3.47 1.27 10.79
N GLU A 51 -2.30 0.85 11.29
CA GLU A 51 -1.40 -0.08 10.60
C GLU A 51 -2.07 -1.45 10.38
N ARG A 52 -2.67 -2.01 11.44
CA ARG A 52 -3.34 -3.32 11.37
C ARG A 52 -4.55 -3.30 10.42
N ASP A 53 -5.37 -2.26 10.49
CA ASP A 53 -6.56 -2.17 9.65
C ASP A 53 -6.20 -1.88 8.18
N ALA A 54 -5.11 -1.13 7.94
CA ALA A 54 -4.62 -0.86 6.61
C ALA A 54 -4.23 -2.13 5.84
N GLU A 55 -3.61 -3.13 6.50
CA GLU A 55 -3.29 -4.42 5.86
C GLU A 55 -4.52 -5.11 5.26
N GLY A 56 -5.65 -5.09 5.97
CA GLY A 56 -6.90 -5.68 5.50
C GLY A 56 -7.54 -4.86 4.37
N ILE A 57 -7.56 -3.54 4.54
CA ILE A 57 -8.21 -2.60 3.61
C ILE A 57 -7.45 -2.52 2.29
N GLU A 58 -6.11 -2.45 2.30
CA GLU A 58 -5.32 -2.24 1.08
C GLU A 58 -5.45 -3.36 0.03
N HIS A 59 -5.79 -4.57 0.48
CA HIS A 59 -6.00 -5.71 -0.40
C HIS A 59 -7.35 -5.65 -1.14
N HIS A 60 -8.34 -4.97 -0.58
CA HIS A 60 -9.73 -4.98 -1.06
C HIS A 60 -10.24 -3.60 -1.52
N VAL A 61 -9.54 -2.53 -1.15
CA VAL A 61 -9.93 -1.16 -1.48
C VAL A 61 -9.84 -0.95 -2.99
N SER A 62 -10.92 -0.42 -3.55
CA SER A 62 -10.96 -0.04 -4.97
C SER A 62 -10.05 1.16 -5.25
N THR A 63 -9.60 1.32 -6.49
CA THR A 63 -8.81 2.49 -6.90
C THR A 63 -9.57 3.79 -6.64
N THR A 64 -10.87 3.83 -6.96
CA THR A 64 -11.73 5.00 -6.74
C THR A 64 -11.83 5.39 -5.26
N THR A 65 -11.92 4.40 -4.36
CA THR A 65 -11.94 4.67 -2.92
C THR A 65 -10.59 5.19 -2.43
N LEU A 66 -9.48 4.64 -2.96
CA LEU A 66 -8.14 5.09 -2.61
C LEU A 66 -7.89 6.55 -3.03
N GLU A 67 -8.30 6.91 -4.25
CA GLU A 67 -8.24 8.30 -4.75
C GLU A 67 -9.05 9.26 -3.85
N ALA A 68 -10.22 8.81 -3.37
CA ALA A 68 -11.02 9.60 -2.44
C ALA A 68 -10.29 9.85 -1.11
N PHE A 69 -9.54 8.86 -0.60
CA PHE A 69 -8.70 9.04 0.60
C PHE A 69 -7.59 10.05 0.37
N GLU A 70 -6.88 9.97 -0.77
CA GLU A 70 -5.84 10.93 -1.13
C GLU A 70 -6.40 12.36 -1.22
N HIS A 71 -7.56 12.54 -1.85
CA HIS A 71 -8.22 13.84 -1.95
C HIS A 71 -8.65 14.38 -0.57
N ALA A 72 -9.16 13.52 0.31
CA ALA A 72 -9.52 13.91 1.66
C ALA A 72 -8.28 14.42 2.43
N LEU A 73 -7.17 13.68 2.36
CA LEU A 73 -5.90 14.05 2.99
C LEU A 73 -5.39 15.43 2.52
N GLN A 74 -5.46 15.72 1.22
CA GLN A 74 -5.06 17.02 0.67
C GLN A 74 -5.93 18.17 1.21
N LYS A 75 -7.25 17.94 1.37
CA LYS A 75 -8.17 18.94 1.93
C LYS A 75 -7.87 19.23 3.40
N PHE A 76 -7.57 18.20 4.18
CA PHE A 76 -7.19 18.36 5.59
C PHE A 76 -5.91 19.18 5.77
N GLN A 77 -4.93 19.01 4.88
CA GLN A 77 -3.68 19.79 4.90
C GLN A 77 -3.88 21.24 4.46
N SER A 78 -4.83 21.50 3.56
CA SER A 78 -5.12 22.85 3.05
C SER A 78 -6.00 23.68 4.00
N SER A 79 -6.66 23.05 4.98
CA SER A 79 -7.54 23.71 5.96
C SER A 79 -6.84 24.04 7.28
N LYS A 80 -5.53 23.78 7.37
CA LYS A 80 -4.68 24.00 8.54
C LYS A 80 -3.71 25.13 8.26
#